data_AF-A0A7R9LTD2-F1
#
_entry.id   AF-A0A7R9LTD2-F1
#
_cell.length_a   1.000
_cell.length_b   1.000
_cell.length_c   1.000
_cell.angle_alpha   90.00
_cell.angle_beta   90.00
_cell.angle_gamma   90.00
#
_symmetry.space_group_name_H-M   'P 1'
#
loop_
_entity.id
_entity.type
_entity.pdbx_description
1 polymer ?
#
loop_
_entity_poly.entity_id
_entity_poly.type
_entity_poly.pdbx_seq_one_letter_code
_entity_poly.pdbx_strand_id
1 'polypeptide(L)'
;MGWDKHYGFQLYQSDPSGNYGGWKATCIGNNSAAAISVLKQEYKDGETSLKDALALTVKVLSKTLDTTKLTADKLEMSTLTRENNKTVIRVLPQKEVTALIAAFEKEEQEKAEAAKREKEREKAVKS
;
A
#
# COMPACT_ATOMS: atom_id res chain seq x y z
N MET A 1 2.88 1.36 -14.71
CA MET A 1 3.24 2.70 -14.21
C MET A 1 4.34 3.28 -15.08
N GLY A 2 4.43 4.59 -15.23
CA GLY A 2 5.42 5.26 -16.08
C GLY A 2 5.55 6.74 -15.76
N TRP A 3 6.54 7.40 -16.37
CA TRP A 3 6.70 8.86 -16.33
C TRP A 3 6.95 9.38 -17.74
N ASP A 4 6.29 10.48 -18.11
CA ASP A 4 6.62 11.25 -19.30
C ASP A 4 6.60 12.76 -19.03
N LYS A 5 7.07 13.54 -20.02
CA LYS A 5 7.18 15.00 -19.93
C LYS A 5 5.85 15.75 -20.03
N HIS A 6 4.78 15.10 -20.48
CA HIS A 6 3.48 15.73 -20.74
C HIS A 6 2.59 15.67 -19.51
N TYR A 7 2.55 14.52 -18.84
CA TYR A 7 1.61 14.23 -17.75
C TYR A 7 2.32 13.78 -16.46
N GLY A 8 3.64 13.62 -16.47
CA GLY A 8 4.39 13.16 -15.30
C GLY A 8 4.11 11.68 -15.00
N PHE A 9 3.99 11.34 -13.72
CA PHE A 9 3.75 9.97 -13.26
C PHE A 9 2.33 9.51 -13.58
N GLN A 10 2.22 8.33 -14.19
CA GLN A 10 0.95 7.77 -14.64
C GLN A 10 0.86 6.28 -14.31
N LEU A 11 -0.35 5.84 -14.01
CA LEU A 11 -0.70 4.44 -13.81
C LEU A 11 -1.92 4.12 -14.67
N TYR A 12 -1.77 3.12 -15.52
CA TYR A 12 -2.82 2.63 -16.40
C TYR A 12 -3.04 1.15 -16.12
N GLN A 13 -4.29 0.74 -16.26
CA GLN A 13 -4.72 -0.65 -16.25
C GLN A 13 -5.52 -0.89 -17.51
N SER A 14 -5.25 -2.01 -18.17
CA SER A 14 -6.03 -2.52 -19.29
C SER A 14 -6.72 -3.83 -18.91
N ASP A 15 -7.78 -4.18 -19.62
CA ASP A 15 -8.45 -5.48 -19.52
C ASP A 15 -8.40 -6.25 -20.86
N PRO A 16 -8.72 -7.56 -20.89
CA PRO A 16 -8.67 -8.36 -22.11
C PRO A 16 -9.62 -7.90 -23.23
N SER A 17 -10.60 -7.03 -22.96
CA SER A 17 -11.50 -6.48 -23.97
C SER A 17 -10.86 -5.35 -24.78
N GLY A 18 -9.66 -4.90 -24.40
CA GLY A 18 -8.95 -3.80 -25.04
C GLY A 18 -9.25 -2.44 -24.44
N ASN A 19 -10.11 -2.36 -23.41
CA ASN A 19 -10.32 -1.14 -22.67
C ASN A 19 -9.15 -0.86 -21.73
N TYR A 20 -8.79 0.41 -21.59
CA TYR A 20 -7.79 0.86 -20.63
C TYR A 20 -8.24 2.15 -19.95
N GLY A 21 -7.80 2.34 -18.70
CA GLY A 21 -8.13 3.50 -17.89
C GLY A 21 -6.95 3.95 -17.04
N GLY A 22 -6.88 5.26 -16.79
CA GLY A 22 -5.92 5.86 -15.87
C GLY A 22 -6.40 5.77 -14.42
N TRP A 23 -5.50 5.48 -13.49
CA TRP A 23 -5.80 5.29 -12.07
C TRP A 23 -4.79 6.03 -11.20
N LYS A 24 -5.22 6.45 -10.01
CA LYS A 24 -4.32 6.96 -8.96
C LYS A 24 -3.79 5.84 -8.07
N ALA A 25 -4.66 4.86 -7.77
CA ALA A 25 -4.32 3.57 -7.19
C ALA A 25 -5.31 2.53 -7.74
N THR A 26 -4.83 1.32 -8.01
CA THR A 26 -5.69 0.22 -8.49
C THR A 26 -5.13 -1.13 -8.04
N CYS A 27 -5.96 -2.17 -8.12
CA CYS A 27 -5.59 -3.55 -7.85
C CYS A 27 -6.30 -4.47 -8.86
N ILE A 28 -5.61 -5.53 -9.27
CA ILE A 28 -6.13 -6.57 -10.15
C ILE A 28 -5.91 -7.95 -9.54
N GLY A 29 -6.61 -8.96 -10.06
CA GLY A 29 -6.47 -10.34 -9.58
C GLY A 29 -7.37 -10.67 -8.39
N ASN A 30 -6.94 -11.67 -7.61
CA ASN A 30 -7.74 -12.21 -6.52
C ASN A 30 -8.00 -11.15 -5.45
N ASN A 31 -9.24 -11.11 -4.95
CA ASN A 31 -9.67 -10.20 -3.89
C ASN A 31 -9.45 -8.69 -4.17
N SER A 32 -9.36 -8.32 -5.46
CA SER A 32 -9.14 -6.93 -5.90
C SER A 32 -10.24 -5.97 -5.44
N ALA A 33 -11.49 -6.43 -5.32
CA ALA A 33 -12.60 -5.62 -4.82
C ALA A 33 -12.37 -5.15 -3.36
N ALA A 34 -11.89 -6.04 -2.48
CA ALA A 34 -11.54 -5.67 -1.11
C ALA A 34 -10.30 -4.76 -1.08
N ALA A 35 -9.30 -5.03 -1.92
CA ALA A 35 -8.12 -4.18 -2.05
C ALA A 35 -8.49 -2.75 -2.45
N ILE A 36 -9.34 -2.60 -3.48
CA ILE A 36 -9.85 -1.31 -3.95
C ILE A 36 -10.65 -0.60 -2.85
N SER A 37 -11.41 -1.32 -2.03
CA SER A 37 -12.13 -0.74 -0.90
C SER A 37 -11.18 -0.09 0.11
N VAL A 38 -10.09 -0.78 0.48
CA VAL A 38 -9.05 -0.24 1.36
C VAL A 38 -8.36 0.96 0.71
N LEU A 39 -8.00 0.86 -0.57
CA LEU A 39 -7.38 1.97 -1.30
C LEU A 39 -8.25 3.22 -1.32
N LYS A 40 -9.57 3.09 -1.53
CA LYS A 40 -10.50 4.23 -1.51
C LYS A 40 -10.56 4.95 -0.16
N GLN A 41 -10.38 4.22 0.94
CA GLN A 41 -10.42 4.80 2.28
C GLN A 41 -9.10 5.50 2.64
N GLU A 42 -7.99 4.86 2.29
CA GLU A 42 -6.67 5.18 2.84
C GLU A 42 -5.81 6.04 1.90
N TYR A 43 -5.94 5.87 0.58
CA TYR A 43 -5.18 6.67 -0.38
C TYR A 43 -5.67 8.12 -0.40
N LYS A 44 -4.74 9.08 -0.27
CA LYS A 44 -5.02 10.52 -0.32
C LYS A 44 -4.32 11.14 -1.53
N ASP A 45 -5.11 11.65 -2.48
CA ASP A 45 -4.57 12.22 -3.71
C ASP A 45 -3.78 13.50 -3.41
N GLY A 46 -2.58 13.62 -3.99
CA GLY A 46 -1.65 14.74 -3.74
C GLY A 46 -0.89 14.70 -2.40
N GLU A 47 -1.31 13.90 -1.43
CA GLU A 47 -0.70 13.82 -0.09
C GLU A 47 0.11 12.55 0.13
N THR A 48 -0.19 11.47 -0.61
CA THR A 48 0.48 10.18 -0.43
C THR A 48 1.92 10.24 -0.97
N SER A 49 2.91 10.22 -0.07
CA SER A 49 4.32 10.13 -0.47
C SER A 49 4.69 8.71 -0.93
N LEU A 50 5.89 8.54 -1.51
CA LEU A 50 6.39 7.21 -1.86
C LEU A 50 6.45 6.27 -0.65
N LYS A 51 6.88 6.79 0.51
CA LYS A 51 6.95 6.01 1.75
C LYS A 51 5.57 5.58 2.23
N ASP A 52 4.60 6.48 2.16
CA ASP A 52 3.21 6.20 2.55
C ASP A 52 2.57 5.19 1.59
N ALA A 53 2.85 5.31 0.28
CA ALA A 53 2.39 4.35 -0.71
C ALA A 53 2.96 2.94 -0.47
N LEU A 54 4.24 2.83 -0.10
CA LEU A 54 4.85 1.54 0.26
C LEU A 54 4.18 0.92 1.49
N ALA A 55 3.96 1.70 2.56
CA ALA A 55 3.27 1.23 3.75
C ALA A 55 1.81 0.83 3.46
N LEU A 56 1.09 1.65 2.67
CA LEU A 56 -0.27 1.37 2.24
C LEU A 56 -0.34 0.07 1.40
N THR A 57 0.63 -0.17 0.53
CA THR A 57 0.69 -1.41 -0.26
C THR A 57 0.78 -2.64 0.63
N VAL A 58 1.65 -2.62 1.65
CA VAL A 58 1.76 -3.70 2.64
C VAL A 58 0.45 -3.88 3.40
N LYS A 59 -0.17 -2.79 3.85
CA LYS A 59 -1.48 -2.82 4.53
C LYS A 59 -2.58 -3.44 3.67
N VAL A 60 -2.70 -3.03 2.41
CA VAL A 60 -3.68 -3.60 1.47
C VAL A 60 -3.44 -5.09 1.31
N LEU A 61 -2.20 -5.50 1.02
CA LEU A 61 -1.85 -6.89 0.79
C LEU A 61 -2.04 -7.78 2.03
N SER A 62 -1.77 -7.27 3.23
CA SER A 62 -2.01 -8.00 4.48
C SER A 62 -3.48 -8.34 4.72
N LYS A 63 -4.40 -7.55 4.15
CA LYS A 63 -5.86 -7.74 4.29
C LYS A 63 -6.45 -8.57 3.15
N THR A 64 -5.77 -8.65 2.01
CA THR A 64 -6.34 -9.21 0.79
C THR A 64 -5.70 -10.52 0.37
N LEU A 65 -4.49 -10.82 0.84
CA LEU A 65 -3.85 -12.11 0.63
C LEU A 65 -4.45 -13.15 1.58
N ASP A 66 -4.78 -14.32 1.06
CA ASP A 66 -5.30 -15.48 1.79
C ASP A 66 -4.22 -16.20 2.63
N THR A 67 -3.28 -15.44 3.21
CA THR A 67 -2.22 -15.94 4.10
C THR A 67 -2.37 -15.36 5.49
N THR A 68 -2.11 -16.18 6.51
CA THR A 68 -2.15 -15.74 7.91
C THR A 68 -0.95 -14.87 8.29
N LYS A 69 0.13 -14.91 7.51
CA LYS A 69 1.32 -14.07 7.69
C LYS A 69 1.86 -13.61 6.34
N LEU A 70 2.20 -12.33 6.28
CA LEU A 70 2.84 -11.72 5.13
C LEU A 70 4.35 -11.93 5.24
N THR A 71 4.95 -12.53 4.22
CA THR A 71 6.40 -12.81 4.19
C THR A 71 7.02 -12.28 2.91
N ALA A 72 8.28 -11.87 2.97
CA ALA A 72 8.94 -11.18 1.85
C ALA A 72 9.17 -12.08 0.61
N ASP A 73 9.06 -13.40 0.73
CA ASP A 73 9.10 -14.35 -0.39
C ASP A 73 7.76 -14.39 -1.17
N LYS A 74 6.67 -13.91 -0.57
CA LYS A 74 5.34 -13.85 -1.20
C LYS A 74 5.06 -12.51 -1.87
N LEU A 75 5.96 -11.55 -1.72
CA LEU A 75 5.79 -10.19 -2.21
C LEU A 75 6.96 -9.78 -3.08
N GLU A 76 6.64 -9.17 -4.21
CA GLU A 76 7.59 -8.41 -4.99
C GLU A 76 7.08 -6.96 -5.07
N MET A 77 7.97 -6.00 -4.80
CA MET A 77 7.66 -4.58 -4.85
C MET A 77 8.67 -3.87 -5.73
N SER A 78 8.19 -2.98 -6.58
CA SER A 78 9.03 -2.13 -7.41
C SER A 78 8.58 -0.68 -7.31
N THR A 79 9.54 0.25 -7.34
CA THR A 79 9.29 1.68 -7.40
C THR A 79 9.79 2.26 -8.71
N LEU A 80 9.15 3.34 -9.15
CA LEU A 80 9.57 4.14 -10.28
C LEU A 80 9.69 5.59 -9.78
N THR A 81 10.89 6.14 -9.81
CA THR A 81 11.22 7.48 -9.33
C THR A 81 11.86 8.33 -10.44
N ARG A 82 11.97 9.64 -10.20
CA ARG A 82 12.73 10.58 -11.04
C ARG A 82 13.92 11.10 -10.25
N GLU A 83 15.12 10.80 -10.72
CA GLU A 83 16.39 11.22 -10.12
C GLU A 83 17.23 11.90 -11.19
N ASN A 84 17.68 13.14 -10.96
CA ASN A 84 18.51 13.90 -11.91
C ASN A 84 17.94 13.91 -13.34
N ASN A 85 16.63 14.13 -13.47
CA ASN A 85 15.91 14.06 -14.75
C ASN A 85 16.05 12.73 -15.51
N LYS A 86 16.23 11.62 -14.79
CA LYS A 86 16.18 10.26 -15.34
C LYS A 86 15.15 9.43 -14.58
N THR A 87 14.43 8.59 -15.30
CA THR A 87 13.49 7.64 -14.70
C THR A 87 14.28 6.45 -14.19
N VAL A 88 14.14 6.14 -12.90
CA VAL A 88 14.80 5.02 -12.24
C VAL A 88 13.72 4.03 -11.83
N ILE A 89 13.86 2.77 -12.25
CA ILE A 89 13.00 1.67 -11.82
C ILE A 89 13.85 0.78 -10.93
N ARG A 90 13.32 0.47 -9.75
CA ARG A 90 14.03 -0.31 -8.74
C ARG A 90 13.11 -1.37 -8.15
N VAL A 91 13.52 -2.63 -8.30
CA VAL A 91 12.93 -3.74 -7.54
C VAL A 91 13.50 -3.69 -6.13
N LEU A 92 12.64 -3.73 -5.12
CA LEU A 92 13.06 -3.68 -3.72
C LEU A 92 13.68 -5.04 -3.33
N PRO A 93 14.89 -5.06 -2.73
CA PRO A 93 15.44 -6.28 -2.17
C PRO A 93 14.54 -6.85 -1.07
N GLN A 94 14.53 -8.18 -0.90
CA GLN A 94 13.74 -8.84 0.16
C GLN A 94 13.99 -8.27 1.56
N LYS A 95 15.21 -7.80 1.85
CA LYS A 95 15.55 -7.17 3.12
C LYS A 95 14.71 -5.91 3.38
N GLU A 96 14.47 -5.10 2.35
CA GLU A 96 13.64 -3.89 2.46
C GLU A 96 12.16 -4.23 2.56
N VAL A 97 11.69 -5.19 1.77
CA VAL A 97 10.31 -5.69 1.87
C VAL A 97 10.04 -6.25 3.27
N THR A 98 10.97 -7.02 3.82
CA THR A 98 10.89 -7.54 5.20
C THR A 98 10.81 -6.41 6.23
N ALA A 99 11.60 -5.35 6.06
CA ALA A 99 11.56 -4.19 6.95
C ALA A 99 10.22 -3.45 6.88
N LEU A 100 9.62 -3.32 5.68
CA LEU A 100 8.30 -2.73 5.50
C LEU A 100 7.19 -3.56 6.16
N ILE A 101 7.24 -4.88 6.02
CA ILE A 101 6.31 -5.80 6.69
C ILE A 101 6.43 -5.66 8.22
N ALA A 102 7.65 -5.71 8.76
CA ALA A 102 7.88 -5.59 10.20
C ALA A 102 7.43 -4.24 10.75
N ALA A 103 7.64 -3.15 10.00
CA ALA A 103 7.15 -1.82 10.38
C ALA A 103 5.63 -1.77 10.43
N PHE A 104 4.95 -2.36 9.46
CA PHE A 104 3.49 -2.46 9.42
C PHE A 104 2.94 -3.29 10.61
N GLU A 105 3.52 -4.46 10.88
CA GLU A 105 3.11 -5.30 12.00
C GLU A 105 3.26 -4.59 13.35
N LYS A 106 4.37 -3.86 13.53
CA LYS A 106 4.60 -3.06 14.73
C LYS A 106 3.55 -1.95 14.89
N GLU A 107 3.25 -1.22 13.81
CA GLU A 107 2.26 -0.15 13.83
C GLU A 107 0.85 -0.67 14.16
N GLU A 108 0.46 -1.82 13.60
CA GLU A 108 -0.84 -2.45 13.91
C GLU A 108 -0.92 -2.93 15.37
N GLN A 109 0.19 -3.46 15.92
CA GLN A 109 0.26 -3.82 17.35
C GLN A 109 0.09 -2.59 18.24
N GLU A 110 0.83 -1.50 17.97
CA GLU A 110 0.74 -0.26 18.73
C GLU A 110 -0.66 0.34 18.67
N LYS A 111 -1.32 0.34 17.49
CA LYS A 111 -2.71 0.78 17.33
C LYS A 111 -3.69 -0.08 18.11
N ALA A 112 -3.51 -1.41 18.09
CA ALA A 112 -4.36 -2.32 18.84
C ALA A 112 -4.21 -2.14 20.36
N GLU A 113 -3.00 -1.91 20.86
CA GLU A 113 -2.74 -1.60 22.26
C GLU A 113 -3.33 -0.25 22.67
N ALA A 114 -3.14 0.79 21.85
CA ALA A 114 -3.72 2.11 22.10
C ALA A 114 -5.25 2.05 22.16
N ALA A 115 -5.89 1.36 21.23
CA ALA A 115 -7.34 1.18 21.21
C ALA A 115 -7.86 0.38 22.42
N LYS A 116 -7.08 -0.58 22.94
CA LYS A 116 -7.42 -1.28 24.19
C LYS A 116 -7.35 -0.33 25.39
N ARG A 117 -6.26 0.42 25.53
CA ARG A 117 -6.06 1.39 26.61
C ARG A 117 -7.12 2.49 26.61
N GLU A 118 -7.54 2.96 25.44
CA GLU A 118 -8.60 3.96 25.30
C GLU A 118 -9.95 3.40 25.77
N LYS A 119 -10.32 2.19 25.33
CA LYS A 119 -11.54 1.51 25.79
C LYS A 119 -11.56 1.26 27.29
N GLU A 120 -10.43 0.91 27.89
CA GLU A 120 -10.30 0.73 29.34
C GLU A 120 -10.47 2.07 30.08
N ARG A 121 -9.90 3.15 29.57
CA ARG A 121 -10.05 4.50 30.12
C ARG A 121 -11.51 4.99 30.04
N GLU A 122 -12.19 4.78 28.91
CA GLU A 122 -13.60 5.16 28.75
C GLU A 122 -14.54 4.41 29.71
N LYS A 123 -14.25 3.13 29.99
CA LYS A 123 -15.01 2.33 30.96
C LYS A 123 -14.80 2.84 32.39
N ALA A 124 -13.58 3.23 32.75
CA ALA A 124 -13.26 3.76 34.06
C ALA A 124 -13.87 5.16 34.33
N VAL A 125 -14.10 5.96 33.29
CA VAL A 125 -14.72 7.30 33.41
C VAL A 125 -16.26 7.23 33.46
N LYS A 126 -16.86 6.15 32.94
CA LYS A 126 -18.32 5.91 32.97
C LYS A 126 -18.79 5.11 34.19
N SER A 127 -17.87 4.68 35.05
CA SER A 127 -18.15 4.01 36.33
C SER A 127 -17.96 4.96 37.49
#